data_AF-A0A4P5ZCH8-F1
#
_entry.id   AF-A0A4P5ZCH8-F1
#
_cell.length_a   1.000
_cell.length_b   1.000
_cell.length_c   1.000
_cell.angle_alpha   90.00
_cell.angle_beta   90.00
_cell.angle_gamma   90.00
#
_symmetry.space_group_name_H-M   'P 1'
#
loop_
_entity.id
_entity.type
_entity.pdbx_description
1 polymer ?
#
loop_
_entity_poly.entity_id
_entity_poly.type
_entity_poly.pdbx_seq_one_letter_code
_entity_poly.pdbx_strand_id
1 'polypeptide(L)'
;MISPVKIRQDKKLLTKHEFSNIFILRYKLNNDFLMTVQIAGKYTFVSQENFEDYLKAEDVGMIIRNVLASTKPDIVVEIDGDNFTITTVTSLKTIKMSFTLGKEYESDPGTNKIGKYITTFEGSDTLFTQNVEDTSATSSIKFSNDQMIMTMTTNGITATRTFKRA
;
A
#
# COMPACT_ATOMS: atom_id res chain seq x y z
N MET A 1 -30.09 -17.82 -56.27
CA MET A 1 -30.99 -17.67 -55.11
C MET A 1 -30.90 -18.95 -54.30
N ILE A 2 -30.19 -18.91 -53.17
CA ILE A 2 -29.89 -20.07 -52.33
C ILE A 2 -30.75 -19.92 -51.07
N SER A 3 -31.63 -20.88 -50.81
CA SER A 3 -32.48 -20.90 -49.62
C SER A 3 -31.61 -21.00 -48.35
N PRO A 4 -31.90 -20.24 -47.28
CA PRO A 4 -31.12 -20.31 -46.06
C PRO A 4 -31.37 -21.61 -45.30
N VAL A 5 -30.26 -22.24 -44.92
CA VAL A 5 -30.16 -23.41 -44.04
C VAL A 5 -30.77 -23.09 -42.67
N LYS A 6 -31.81 -23.83 -42.27
CA LYS A 6 -32.34 -23.78 -40.89
C LYS A 6 -31.36 -24.47 -39.95
N ILE A 7 -30.52 -23.69 -39.27
CA ILE A 7 -29.79 -24.15 -38.09
C ILE A 7 -30.83 -24.31 -36.97
N ARG A 8 -31.13 -25.56 -36.61
CA ARG A 8 -31.81 -25.88 -35.35
C ARG A 8 -30.88 -25.47 -34.21
N GLN A 9 -31.09 -24.28 -33.66
CA GLN A 9 -30.58 -23.95 -32.33
C GLN A 9 -31.60 -24.46 -31.32
N ASP A 10 -31.24 -25.51 -30.57
CA ASP A 10 -31.87 -25.77 -29.28
C ASP A 10 -31.51 -24.60 -28.36
N LYS A 11 -32.31 -23.53 -28.46
CA LYS A 11 -32.27 -22.40 -27.52
C LYS A 11 -32.92 -22.89 -26.23
N LYS A 12 -32.16 -23.63 -25.42
CA LYS A 12 -32.52 -23.82 -24.02
C LYS A 12 -32.57 -22.42 -23.41
N LEU A 13 -33.77 -21.95 -23.08
CA LEU A 13 -33.92 -20.71 -22.32
C LEU A 13 -33.22 -20.95 -20.98
N LEU A 14 -32.07 -20.29 -20.81
CA LEU A 14 -31.35 -20.31 -19.55
C LEU A 14 -32.28 -19.74 -18.48
N THR A 15 -32.32 -20.41 -17.35
CA THR A 15 -33.16 -19.96 -16.25
C THR A 15 -32.63 -18.63 -15.71
N LYS A 16 -33.49 -17.83 -15.07
CA LYS A 16 -33.09 -16.56 -14.43
C LYS A 16 -31.87 -16.73 -13.50
N HIS A 17 -31.76 -17.89 -12.86
CA HIS A 17 -30.64 -18.24 -11.98
C HIS A 17 -29.32 -18.45 -12.76
N GLU A 18 -29.35 -19.17 -13.88
CA GLU A 18 -28.17 -19.39 -14.74
C GLU A 18 -27.69 -18.08 -15.39
N PHE A 19 -28.61 -17.22 -15.83
CA PHE A 19 -28.26 -15.89 -16.33
C PHE A 19 -27.60 -15.01 -15.25
N SER A 20 -28.11 -15.07 -14.01
CA SER A 20 -27.52 -14.36 -12.88
C SER A 20 -26.10 -14.86 -12.58
N ASN A 21 -25.87 -16.19 -12.62
CA ASN A 21 -24.55 -16.77 -12.41
C ASN A 21 -23.55 -16.41 -13.52
N ILE A 22 -23.98 -16.38 -14.79
CA ILE A 22 -23.13 -15.93 -15.90
C ILE A 22 -22.76 -14.45 -15.75
N PHE A 23 -23.70 -13.61 -15.31
CA PHE A 23 -23.43 -12.19 -15.06
C PHE A 23 -22.47 -11.99 -13.88
N ILE A 24 -22.64 -12.74 -12.79
CA ILE A 24 -21.72 -12.73 -11.64
C ILE A 24 -20.33 -13.26 -12.03
N LEU A 25 -20.25 -14.32 -12.82
CA LEU A 25 -18.98 -14.88 -13.30
C LEU A 25 -18.27 -13.93 -14.26
N ARG A 26 -19.00 -13.28 -15.18
CA ARG A 26 -18.44 -12.24 -16.06
C ARG A 26 -18.02 -10.99 -15.29
N TYR A 27 -18.78 -10.60 -14.26
CA TYR A 27 -18.42 -9.48 -13.38
C TYR A 27 -17.17 -9.80 -12.55
N LYS A 28 -17.08 -11.00 -11.96
CA LYS A 28 -15.88 -11.48 -11.25
C LYS A 28 -14.66 -11.56 -12.18
N LEU A 29 -14.80 -12.16 -13.36
CA LEU A 29 -13.72 -12.25 -14.37
C LEU A 29 -13.27 -10.88 -14.89
N ASN A 30 -14.18 -9.90 -15.02
CA ASN A 30 -13.83 -8.55 -15.42
C ASN A 30 -13.18 -7.74 -14.28
N ASN A 31 -13.50 -8.03 -13.01
CA ASN A 31 -12.84 -7.40 -11.86
C ASN A 31 -11.44 -7.96 -11.60
N ASP A 32 -11.18 -9.23 -11.93
CA ASP A 32 -9.85 -9.82 -11.85
C ASP A 32 -8.90 -9.31 -12.98
N PHE A 33 -9.43 -8.56 -13.97
CA PHE A 33 -8.67 -7.96 -15.08
C PHE A 33 -8.39 -6.45 -14.92
N LEU A 34 -8.78 -5.85 -13.79
CA LEU A 34 -8.23 -4.55 -13.41
C LEU A 34 -6.82 -4.83 -12.88
N MET A 35 -5.80 -4.35 -13.61
CA MET A 35 -4.38 -4.38 -13.22
C MET A 35 -4.24 -4.04 -11.73
N THR A 36 -4.23 -5.06 -10.89
CA THR A 36 -4.11 -4.87 -9.45
C THR A 36 -2.66 -4.47 -9.24
N VAL A 37 -2.43 -3.28 -8.71
CA VAL A 37 -1.08 -2.85 -8.38
C VAL A 37 -0.47 -3.94 -7.51
N GLN A 38 0.65 -4.49 -7.95
CA GLN A 38 1.38 -5.44 -7.12
C GLN A 38 1.90 -4.65 -5.91
N ILE A 39 1.45 -4.98 -4.71
CA ILE A 39 1.88 -4.31 -3.47
C ILE A 39 2.93 -5.17 -2.74
N ALA A 40 2.69 -6.48 -2.60
CA ALA A 40 3.67 -7.35 -1.97
C ALA A 40 4.98 -7.41 -2.78
N GLY A 41 6.11 -7.45 -2.08
CA GLY A 41 7.43 -7.59 -2.67
C GLY A 41 8.49 -6.72 -2.01
N LYS A 42 9.67 -6.68 -2.64
CA LYS A 42 10.83 -5.94 -2.16
C LYS A 42 11.00 -4.64 -2.96
N TYR A 43 11.34 -3.58 -2.25
CA TYR A 43 11.60 -2.25 -2.79
C TYR A 43 12.95 -1.75 -2.28
N THR A 44 13.75 -1.17 -3.17
CA THR A 44 15.08 -0.62 -2.90
C THR A 44 15.03 0.90 -2.91
N PHE A 45 15.66 1.53 -1.93
CA PHE A 45 15.74 2.99 -1.84
C PHE A 45 16.34 3.63 -3.10
N VAL A 46 15.73 4.74 -3.55
CA VAL A 46 16.19 5.53 -4.70
C VAL A 46 16.57 6.94 -4.26
N SER A 47 15.63 7.66 -3.67
CA SER A 47 15.82 9.06 -3.28
C SER A 47 14.93 9.46 -2.10
N GLN A 48 15.24 10.61 -1.50
CA GLN A 48 14.40 11.24 -0.50
C GLN A 48 14.52 12.76 -0.58
N GLU A 49 13.46 13.45 -0.19
CA GLU A 49 13.34 14.90 -0.15
C GLU A 49 12.76 15.33 1.20
N ASN A 50 13.30 16.40 1.79
CA ASN A 50 12.87 17.01 3.06
C ASN A 50 12.76 16.07 4.28
N PHE A 51 13.31 14.86 4.21
CA PHE A 51 13.16 13.87 5.29
C PHE A 51 13.78 14.34 6.61
N GLU A 52 14.91 15.04 6.55
CA GLU A 52 15.50 15.65 7.74
C GLU A 52 14.55 16.72 8.34
N ASP A 53 14.06 17.65 7.53
CA ASP A 53 13.16 18.71 8.02
C ASP A 53 11.86 18.16 8.61
N TYR A 54 11.30 17.11 8.00
CA TYR A 54 10.16 16.37 8.56
C TYR A 54 10.48 15.80 9.95
N LEU A 55 11.60 15.09 10.11
CA LEU A 55 12.02 14.53 11.40
C LEU A 55 12.26 15.63 12.44
N LYS A 56 12.77 16.80 12.02
CA LYS A 56 12.91 17.95 12.91
C LYS A 56 11.55 18.50 13.35
N ALA A 57 10.57 18.56 12.45
CA ALA A 57 9.21 19.00 12.75
C ALA A 57 8.45 18.02 13.67
N GLU A 58 8.80 16.73 13.64
CA GLU A 58 8.35 15.68 14.59
C GLU A 58 9.11 15.69 15.94
N ASP A 59 9.90 16.74 16.20
CA ASP A 59 10.71 16.88 17.41
C ASP A 59 11.67 15.68 17.64
N VAL A 60 12.27 15.18 16.55
CA VAL A 60 13.32 14.15 16.60
C VAL A 60 14.68 14.83 16.81
N GLY A 61 15.37 14.40 17.87
CA GLY A 61 16.70 14.90 18.21
C GLY A 61 17.74 14.75 17.09
N MET A 62 18.66 15.71 17.00
CA MET A 62 19.63 15.84 15.89
C MET A 62 20.42 14.55 15.58
N ILE A 63 20.86 13.83 16.61
CA ILE A 63 21.65 12.61 16.43
C ILE A 63 20.82 11.51 15.73
N ILE A 64 19.62 11.23 16.24
CA ILE A 64 18.71 10.21 15.66
C ILE A 64 18.33 10.62 14.25
N ARG A 65 18.00 11.89 14.05
CA ARG A 65 17.62 12.42 12.75
C ARG A 65 18.71 12.24 11.70
N ASN A 66 19.97 12.58 12.02
CA ASN A 66 21.09 12.42 11.10
C ASN A 66 21.30 10.94 10.71
N VAL A 67 21.15 10.04 11.70
CA VAL A 67 21.22 8.60 11.44
C VAL A 67 20.11 8.16 10.49
N LEU A 68 18.85 8.50 10.78
CA LEU A 68 17.71 8.13 9.95
C LEU A 68 17.82 8.70 8.52
N ALA A 69 18.22 9.96 8.37
CA ALA A 69 18.40 10.62 7.09
C ALA A 69 19.53 9.99 6.25
N SER A 70 20.54 9.40 6.88
CA SER A 70 21.63 8.71 6.17
C SER A 70 21.26 7.31 5.67
N THR A 71 20.14 6.74 6.13
CA THR A 71 19.74 5.37 5.77
C THR A 71 19.28 5.26 4.33
N LYS A 72 19.64 4.15 3.69
CA LYS A 72 19.12 3.73 2.38
C LYS A 72 18.43 2.37 2.54
N PRO A 73 17.21 2.33 3.09
CA PRO A 73 16.58 1.08 3.46
C PRO A 73 16.08 0.29 2.25
N ASP A 74 16.15 -1.02 2.34
CA ASP A 74 15.26 -1.90 1.58
C ASP A 74 13.96 -2.08 2.36
N ILE A 75 12.83 -2.05 1.67
CA ILE A 75 11.51 -2.29 2.24
C ILE A 75 10.96 -3.60 1.68
N VAL A 76 10.51 -4.48 2.56
CA VAL A 76 9.81 -5.72 2.18
C VAL A 76 8.38 -5.64 2.68
N VAL A 77 7.43 -5.78 1.76
CA VAL A 77 6.00 -5.78 2.05
C VAL A 77 5.46 -7.18 1.86
N GLU A 78 4.87 -7.73 2.91
CA GLU A 78 4.18 -9.03 2.93
C GLU A 78 2.71 -8.79 3.29
N ILE A 79 1.81 -9.54 2.63
CA ILE A 79 0.35 -9.40 2.78
C ILE A 79 -0.26 -10.77 3.00
N ASP A 80 -1.05 -10.91 4.06
CA ASP A 80 -1.86 -12.10 4.37
C ASP A 80 -3.30 -11.67 4.69
N GLY A 81 -4.17 -11.70 3.68
CA GLY A 81 -5.50 -11.11 3.75
C GLY A 81 -5.43 -9.62 4.06
N ASP A 82 -6.01 -9.21 5.19
CA ASP A 82 -5.98 -7.82 5.68
C ASP A 82 -4.75 -7.51 6.56
N ASN A 83 -3.88 -8.49 6.80
CA ASN A 83 -2.67 -8.32 7.60
C ASN A 83 -1.50 -7.91 6.72
N PHE A 84 -0.90 -6.79 7.07
CA PHE A 84 0.29 -6.26 6.42
C PHE A 84 1.48 -6.44 7.33
N THR A 85 2.61 -6.71 6.71
CA THR A 85 3.91 -6.70 7.36
C THR A 85 4.86 -5.90 6.51
N ILE A 86 5.37 -4.81 7.07
CA ILE A 86 6.37 -3.95 6.45
C ILE A 86 7.68 -4.13 7.22
N THR A 87 8.69 -4.67 6.53
CA THR A 87 10.03 -4.84 7.08
C THR A 87 10.97 -3.81 6.46
N THR A 88 11.54 -2.95 7.31
CA THR A 88 12.54 -1.96 6.94
C THR A 88 13.92 -2.50 7.28
N VAL A 89 14.72 -2.78 6.25
CA VAL A 89 16.07 -3.33 6.36
C VAL A 89 17.08 -2.24 6.09
N THR A 90 17.90 -1.92 7.09
CA THR A 90 19.05 -1.00 6.94
C THR A 90 20.35 -1.72 7.30
N SER A 91 21.50 -1.10 7.03
CA SER A 91 22.80 -1.59 7.50
C SER A 91 22.94 -1.59 9.03
N LEU A 92 22.12 -0.81 9.74
CA LEU A 92 22.20 -0.64 11.19
C LEU A 92 21.25 -1.61 11.92
N LYS A 93 20.00 -1.68 11.49
CA LYS A 93 18.96 -2.52 12.09
C LYS A 93 17.90 -2.91 11.07
N THR A 94 17.24 -4.04 11.35
CA THR A 94 15.99 -4.44 10.69
C THR A 94 14.85 -4.20 11.66
N ILE A 95 13.83 -3.46 11.22
CA ILE A 95 12.59 -3.23 11.97
C ILE A 95 11.45 -3.89 11.21
N LYS A 96 10.61 -4.63 11.92
CA LYS A 96 9.40 -5.25 11.37
C LYS A 96 8.18 -4.62 12.04
N MET A 97 7.25 -4.13 11.22
CA MET A 97 5.97 -3.60 11.65
C MET A 97 4.85 -4.43 11.04
N SER A 98 3.96 -4.97 11.87
CA SER A 98 2.81 -5.75 11.42
C SER A 98 1.53 -5.10 11.91
N PHE A 99 0.53 -4.98 11.03
CA PHE A 99 -0.75 -4.36 11.35
C PHE A 99 -1.87 -5.02 10.54
N THR A 100 -3.10 -4.90 11.04
CA THR A 100 -4.31 -5.25 10.29
C THR A 100 -4.98 -3.97 9.82
N LEU A 101 -5.40 -3.91 8.56
CA LEU A 101 -6.10 -2.76 8.02
C LEU A 101 -7.32 -2.36 8.87
N GLY A 102 -7.46 -1.06 9.14
CA GLY A 102 -8.56 -0.50 9.90
C GLY A 102 -8.53 -0.81 11.40
N LYS A 103 -7.46 -1.43 11.92
CA LYS A 103 -7.28 -1.67 13.36
C LYS A 103 -6.12 -0.85 13.91
N GLU A 104 -6.27 -0.39 15.14
CA GLU A 104 -5.20 0.28 15.87
C GLU A 104 -4.04 -0.67 16.16
N TYR A 105 -2.82 -0.17 16.09
CA TYR A 105 -1.60 -0.89 16.45
C TYR A 105 -0.56 0.06 17.05
N GLU A 106 0.32 -0.47 17.89
CA GLU A 106 1.46 0.27 18.41
C GLU A 106 2.69 0.03 17.54
N SER A 107 3.46 1.09 17.27
CA SER A 107 4.70 1.01 16.50
C SER A 107 5.68 2.09 16.93
N ASP A 108 6.97 1.79 16.82
CA ASP A 108 8.03 2.79 16.82
C ASP A 108 8.61 2.85 15.39
N PRO A 109 8.39 3.96 14.65
CA PRO A 109 8.89 4.12 13.28
C PRO A 109 10.42 4.31 13.22
N GLY A 110 11.13 4.18 14.34
CA GLY A 110 12.58 4.30 14.48
C GLY A 110 13.02 5.61 15.16
N THR A 111 12.08 6.37 15.73
CA THR A 111 12.31 7.65 16.42
C THR A 111 12.50 7.47 17.93
N ASN A 112 12.43 6.25 18.45
CA ASN A 112 12.41 5.92 19.88
C ASN A 112 11.17 6.47 20.61
N LYS A 113 10.10 6.78 19.87
CA LYS A 113 8.80 7.17 20.39
C LYS A 113 7.78 6.14 19.89
N ILE A 114 7.15 5.42 20.81
CA ILE A 114 6.05 4.51 20.48
C ILE A 114 4.80 5.37 20.28
N GLY A 115 4.15 5.19 19.13
CA GLY A 115 2.85 5.80 18.83
C GLY A 115 1.81 4.72 18.57
N LYS A 116 0.55 5.12 18.67
CA LYS A 116 -0.59 4.31 18.25
C LYS A 116 -1.08 4.80 16.89
N TYR A 117 -1.20 3.89 15.95
CA TYR A 117 -1.51 4.20 14.56
C TYR A 117 -2.69 3.37 14.06
N ILE A 118 -3.34 3.90 13.04
CA ILE A 118 -4.30 3.16 12.22
C ILE A 118 -3.89 3.31 10.76
N THR A 119 -3.91 2.20 10.01
CA THR A 119 -3.63 2.18 8.58
C THR A 119 -4.84 1.69 7.80
N THR A 120 -5.21 2.41 6.75
CA THR A 120 -6.32 2.12 5.85
C THR A 120 -5.86 2.17 4.40
N PHE A 121 -6.71 1.67 3.49
CA PHE A 121 -6.52 1.90 2.05
C PHE A 121 -7.27 3.16 1.61
N GLU A 122 -6.58 4.02 0.89
CA GLU A 122 -7.16 5.07 0.05
C GLU A 122 -7.14 4.60 -1.40
N GLY A 123 -8.31 4.28 -1.96
CA GLY A 123 -8.40 3.64 -3.27
C GLY A 123 -7.87 2.21 -3.25
N SER A 124 -7.15 1.81 -4.32
CA SER A 124 -6.65 0.44 -4.49
C SER A 124 -5.12 0.30 -4.41
N ASP A 125 -4.40 1.42 -4.27
CA ASP A 125 -2.94 1.47 -4.44
C ASP A 125 -2.22 2.28 -3.36
N THR A 126 -2.94 2.86 -2.40
CA THR A 126 -2.35 3.77 -1.41
C THR A 126 -2.73 3.34 0.00
N LEU A 127 -1.72 3.02 0.81
CA LEU A 127 -1.91 2.87 2.26
C LEU A 127 -1.81 4.26 2.90
N PHE A 128 -2.79 4.62 3.73
CA PHE A 128 -2.79 5.84 4.52
C PHE A 128 -2.67 5.47 6.00
N THR A 129 -1.75 6.12 6.71
CA THR A 129 -1.46 5.89 8.12
C THR A 129 -1.53 7.19 8.89
N GLN A 130 -2.23 7.16 10.03
CA GLN A 130 -2.41 8.29 10.92
C GLN A 130 -2.19 7.86 12.37
N ASN A 131 -1.61 8.76 13.18
CA ASN A 131 -1.54 8.56 14.62
C ASN A 131 -2.92 8.85 15.25
N VAL A 132 -3.36 7.94 16.12
CA VAL A 132 -4.69 7.96 16.75
C VAL A 132 -4.84 9.13 17.73
N GLU A 133 -3.76 9.51 18.40
CA GLU A 133 -3.74 10.55 19.43
C GLU A 133 -3.34 11.91 18.85
N ASP A 134 -2.50 11.92 17.80
CA ASP A 134 -2.02 13.13 17.13
C ASP A 134 -2.29 13.08 15.63
N THR A 135 -3.31 13.82 15.20
CA THR A 135 -3.70 13.87 13.79
C THR A 135 -2.90 14.86 12.95
N SER A 136 -1.97 15.61 13.56
CA SER A 136 -1.13 16.60 12.85
C SER A 136 -0.10 15.95 11.94
N ALA A 137 0.27 14.70 12.23
CA ALA A 137 1.20 13.89 11.45
C ALA A 137 0.46 12.77 10.69
N THR A 138 0.74 12.66 9.40
CA THR A 138 0.18 11.60 8.54
C THR A 138 1.25 11.05 7.61
N SER A 139 1.05 9.82 7.16
CA SER A 139 1.89 9.20 6.14
C SER A 139 1.04 8.44 5.12
N SER A 140 1.46 8.46 3.86
CA SER A 140 0.91 7.59 2.83
C SER A 140 2.02 6.82 2.11
N ILE A 141 1.69 5.61 1.67
CA ILE A 141 2.54 4.77 0.83
C ILE A 141 1.75 4.45 -0.42
N LYS A 142 2.12 5.09 -1.53
CA LYS A 142 1.55 4.84 -2.84
C LYS A 142 2.37 3.80 -3.59
N PHE A 143 1.71 2.77 -4.07
CA PHE A 143 2.30 1.69 -4.85
C PHE A 143 2.03 1.88 -6.34
N SER A 144 3.01 1.53 -7.16
CA SER A 144 2.84 1.27 -8.58
C SER A 144 3.52 -0.05 -8.94
N ASN A 145 3.41 -0.45 -10.21
CA ASN A 145 4.02 -1.70 -10.68
C ASN A 145 5.55 -1.72 -10.50
N ASP A 146 6.19 -0.56 -10.59
CA ASP A 146 7.63 -0.37 -10.60
C ASP A 146 8.19 0.36 -9.38
N GLN A 147 7.34 0.99 -8.56
CA GLN A 147 7.82 1.88 -7.51
C GLN A 147 6.91 1.90 -6.27
N MET A 148 7.47 2.38 -5.18
CA MET A 148 6.77 2.73 -3.94
C MET A 148 7.19 4.15 -3.56
N ILE A 149 6.21 5.03 -3.35
CA ILE A 149 6.45 6.41 -2.88
C ILE A 149 5.84 6.53 -1.50
N MET A 150 6.68 6.80 -0.52
CA MET A 150 6.27 7.12 0.83
C MET A 150 6.26 8.65 0.99
N THR A 151 5.13 9.19 1.42
CA THR A 151 4.95 10.61 1.72
C THR A 151 4.66 10.76 3.21
N MET A 152 5.29 11.70 3.88
CA MET A 152 5.04 12.00 5.30
C MET A 152 4.85 13.50 5.47
N THR A 153 3.80 13.89 6.18
CA THR A 153 3.45 15.29 6.40
C THR A 153 3.25 15.55 7.88
N THR A 154 3.87 16.61 8.40
CA THR A 154 3.60 17.15 9.73
C THR A 154 3.77 18.66 9.71
N ASN A 155 2.93 19.41 10.43
CA ASN A 155 3.08 20.87 10.58
C ASN A 155 3.32 21.65 9.27
N GLY A 156 2.71 21.20 8.16
CA GLY A 156 2.88 21.80 6.82
C GLY A 156 4.19 21.45 6.10
N ILE A 157 5.07 20.66 6.71
CA ILE A 157 6.28 20.10 6.09
C ILE A 157 5.94 18.73 5.51
N THR A 158 6.24 18.54 4.22
CA THR A 158 6.10 17.26 3.53
C THR A 158 7.46 16.74 3.13
N ALA A 159 7.72 15.48 3.46
CA ALA A 159 8.87 14.70 3.02
C ALA A 159 8.41 13.54 2.14
N THR A 160 9.29 13.17 1.21
CA THR A 160 9.05 12.06 0.27
C THR A 160 10.23 11.11 0.29
N ARG A 161 9.98 9.81 0.24
CA ARG A 161 10.98 8.77 0.01
C ARG A 161 10.53 7.89 -1.14
N THR A 162 11.37 7.76 -2.16
CA THR A 162 11.08 7.00 -3.37
C THR A 162 11.89 5.71 -3.38
N PHE A 163 11.22 4.63 -3.73
CA PHE A 163 11.79 3.30 -3.82
C PHE A 163 11.40 2.67 -5.15
N LYS A 164 12.32 1.91 -5.76
CA LYS A 164 12.04 1.09 -6.93
C LYS A 164 11.77 -0.34 -6.50
N ARG A 165 10.89 -1.05 -7.19
CA ARG A 165 10.75 -2.50 -7.02
C ARG A 165 12.10 -3.17 -7.35
N ALA A 166 12.50 -4.13 -6.51
CA ALA A 166 13.72 -4.91 -6.68
C ALA A 166 13.56 -6.01 -7.74
#